data_AF-A0A8J3V057-F1
#
_entry.id   AF-A0A8J3V057-F1
#
_cell.length_a   1.000
_cell.length_b   1.000
_cell.length_c   1.000
_cell.angle_alpha   90.00
_cell.angle_beta   90.00
_cell.angle_gamma   90.00
#
_symmetry.space_group_name_H-M   'P 1'
#
loop_
_entity.id
_entity.type
_entity.pdbx_description
1 polymer ?
#
loop_
_entity_poly.entity_id
_entity_poly.type
_entity_poly.pdbx_seq_one_letter_code
_entity_poly.pdbx_strand_id
1 'polypeptide(L)'
;MRRKARRVARGTALAAIASTVISLSVFPASPAAADDPTRPGWTLLYSEDFSAPLTGAGAPWVKETYSKPFDTIMDDSGLWYQNDYGPAWNTAFNSFATYRKEFTLGQNGWLTASLSARDFNKDGVLESPPSITTQALGNEHVAVLNVPESTGGAIFRPTNKLPDSYRIEYKLKTLDFGGKRNGTINYGGRINGYSTQGCKTQHPWGEGSRSPGWTGDASVPYCQWQNVREGTYGYNGYHFLSIVDFADPAPRNNHFWHYHRKVLMDAFSQHPDRVGTGTGGRVCNSADNTYYNYRDSSFNTVNMWISGLPNWRPGPGGLAGNSQWFMTSCSGGVAEQQLSSAAELQPELMPNQFYTFAIERNATGYTLEASGNFARAGQKTLRFHRNFIVGNDPIWHYNVKPGEYDGRYNASLVQNDAHGSTTWPDQWPAGSQYPDYFVIGDLYTNVYEGSASLTDIRLYVPSQPSTTNLALNKPATADSQCAAAEGPAKAVNGSWTAGTSDKWCSLGASKWLRVDLQSTTKVGRLVVRHSGAGGEKAAWNTRDFDLQTSVNGTTWTTVASVRGNTSDVTTHTFTPVDARYLRVNVITPTNDSDRAARIFELEGYAS
;
A
#
# COMPACT_ATOMS: atom_id res chain seq x y z
N MET A 1 42.59 32.64 -71.61
CA MET A 1 41.77 33.86 -71.46
C MET A 1 40.73 33.64 -70.37
N ARG A 2 40.57 34.65 -69.50
CA ARG A 2 39.49 34.88 -68.49
C ARG A 2 39.30 33.90 -67.30
N ARG A 3 39.85 34.39 -66.19
CA ARG A 3 39.42 34.32 -64.77
C ARG A 3 37.99 33.82 -64.50
N LYS A 4 37.84 33.01 -63.45
CA LYS A 4 36.95 33.29 -62.31
C LYS A 4 37.43 32.55 -61.06
N ALA A 5 37.88 33.32 -60.07
CA ALA A 5 38.18 32.86 -58.73
C ALA A 5 36.91 32.95 -57.86
N ARG A 6 36.67 31.95 -57.00
CA ARG A 6 35.90 32.14 -55.77
C ARG A 6 36.59 31.40 -54.63
N ARG A 7 36.87 32.18 -53.59
CA ARG A 7 37.60 31.84 -52.37
C ARG A 7 36.79 30.89 -51.50
N VAL A 8 37.49 29.90 -50.94
CA VAL A 8 37.05 29.11 -49.78
C VAL A 8 37.35 29.94 -48.53
N ALA A 9 36.32 30.30 -47.77
CA ALA A 9 36.47 30.89 -46.44
C ALA A 9 36.26 29.78 -45.40
N ARG A 10 37.34 29.43 -44.69
CA ARG A 10 37.28 28.60 -43.47
C ARG A 10 36.76 29.47 -42.34
N GLY A 11 35.52 29.25 -41.91
CA GLY A 11 34.97 29.81 -40.68
C GLY A 11 35.42 28.97 -39.48
N THR A 12 36.17 29.57 -38.57
CA THR A 12 36.47 29.07 -37.23
C THR A 12 35.19 29.04 -36.41
N ALA A 13 34.72 27.84 -36.03
CA ALA A 13 33.62 27.68 -35.10
C ALA A 13 34.16 27.88 -33.66
N LEU A 14 33.78 28.99 -33.03
CA LEU A 14 33.84 29.12 -31.57
C LEU A 14 32.68 28.32 -30.98
N ALA A 15 33.00 27.30 -30.18
CA ALA A 15 32.03 26.61 -29.35
C ALA A 15 31.62 27.53 -28.18
N ALA A 16 30.44 28.14 -28.29
CA ALA A 16 29.78 28.82 -27.18
C ALA A 16 29.17 27.75 -26.26
N ILE A 17 29.75 27.56 -25.08
CA ILE A 17 29.17 26.77 -24.00
C ILE A 17 27.96 27.55 -23.48
N ALA A 18 26.77 27.18 -23.92
CA ALA A 18 25.53 27.67 -23.36
C ALA A 18 25.28 26.96 -22.02
N SER A 19 25.72 27.58 -20.93
CA SER A 19 25.33 27.20 -19.57
C SER A 19 23.82 27.40 -19.43
N THR A 20 23.07 26.31 -19.59
CA THR A 20 21.63 26.31 -19.39
C THR A 20 21.40 26.32 -17.89
N VAL A 21 21.05 27.48 -17.33
CA VAL A 21 20.57 27.59 -15.95
C VAL A 21 19.24 26.84 -15.90
N ILE A 22 19.27 25.63 -15.36
CA ILE A 22 18.06 24.88 -15.01
C ILE A 22 17.45 25.62 -13.81
N SER A 23 16.49 26.50 -14.08
CA SER A 23 15.63 27.05 -13.04
C SER A 23 14.77 25.91 -12.50
N LEU A 24 15.24 25.30 -11.40
CA LEU A 24 14.45 24.44 -10.53
C LEU A 24 13.26 25.27 -10.05
N SER A 25 12.13 25.09 -10.74
CA SER A 25 10.84 25.62 -10.30
C SER A 25 10.43 24.81 -9.07
N VAL A 26 10.86 25.25 -7.90
CA VAL A 26 10.33 24.75 -6.63
C VAL A 26 8.90 25.27 -6.55
N PHE A 27 7.95 24.47 -7.04
CA PHE A 27 6.55 24.71 -6.76
C PHE A 27 6.36 24.61 -5.25
N PRO A 28 5.65 25.55 -4.62
CA PRO A 28 5.32 25.41 -3.21
C PRO A 28 4.51 24.12 -3.06
N ALA A 29 5.04 23.17 -2.30
CA ALA A 29 4.25 22.04 -1.82
C ALA A 29 2.98 22.63 -1.20
N SER A 30 1.81 22.20 -1.68
CA SER A 30 0.55 22.52 -1.00
C SER A 30 0.71 22.15 0.47
N PRO A 31 0.20 22.96 1.41
CA PRO A 31 0.34 22.66 2.83
C PRO A 31 -0.16 21.23 3.06
N ALA A 32 0.66 20.39 3.69
CA ALA A 32 0.26 19.07 4.13
C ALA A 32 -1.11 19.22 4.81
N ALA A 33 -2.11 18.52 4.29
CA ALA A 33 -3.43 18.53 4.91
C ALA A 33 -3.25 18.20 6.40
N ALA A 34 -3.94 18.91 7.28
CA ALA A 34 -3.94 18.59 8.71
C ALA A 34 -4.15 17.08 8.90
N ASP A 35 -3.49 16.48 9.90
CA ASP A 35 -3.62 15.05 10.20
C ASP A 35 -5.08 14.61 10.06
N ASP A 36 -5.32 13.60 9.22
CA ASP A 36 -6.67 13.14 8.95
C ASP A 36 -7.25 12.62 10.28
N PRO A 37 -8.28 13.26 10.85
CA PRO A 37 -8.78 12.90 12.18
C PRO A 37 -9.35 11.48 12.22
N THR A 38 -9.63 10.88 11.05
CA THR A 38 -10.09 9.49 10.94
C THR A 38 -8.92 8.48 10.90
N ARG A 39 -7.68 8.95 10.79
CA ARG A 39 -6.46 8.14 10.73
C ARG A 39 -5.35 8.72 11.63
N PRO A 40 -5.46 8.58 12.97
CA PRO A 40 -4.44 9.04 13.89
C PRO A 40 -3.05 8.47 13.55
N GLY A 41 -2.03 9.34 13.53
CA GLY A 41 -0.64 8.96 13.19
C GLY A 41 -0.33 8.95 11.68
N TRP A 42 -1.30 9.30 10.83
CA TRP A 42 -1.13 9.42 9.39
C TRP A 42 -1.47 10.83 8.89
N THR A 43 -0.63 11.36 8.00
CA THR A 43 -0.89 12.59 7.24
C THR A 43 -1.28 12.23 5.81
N LEU A 44 -2.39 12.79 5.32
CA LEU A 44 -2.85 12.60 3.95
C LEU A 44 -1.87 13.28 2.98
N LEU A 45 -1.28 12.48 2.08
CA LEU A 45 -0.36 12.95 1.05
C LEU A 45 -1.09 13.25 -0.26
N TYR A 46 -1.93 12.31 -0.72
CA TYR A 46 -2.75 12.48 -1.92
C TYR A 46 -4.14 11.88 -1.75
N SER A 47 -5.12 12.49 -2.42
CA SER A 47 -6.49 11.97 -2.54
C SER A 47 -6.98 12.17 -3.97
N GLU A 48 -7.69 11.18 -4.49
CA GLU A 48 -8.51 11.25 -5.69
C GLU A 48 -9.92 10.81 -5.31
N ASP A 49 -10.92 11.65 -5.56
CA ASP A 49 -12.33 11.42 -5.20
C ASP A 49 -13.26 11.27 -6.42
N PHE A 50 -12.67 11.31 -7.63
CA PHE A 50 -13.33 11.14 -8.91
C PHE A 50 -14.47 12.14 -9.19
N SER A 51 -14.53 13.25 -8.45
CA SER A 51 -15.48 14.33 -8.70
C SER A 51 -15.19 15.05 -10.03
N ALA A 52 -13.93 15.07 -10.46
CA ALA A 52 -13.51 15.60 -11.75
C ALA A 52 -13.60 14.51 -12.85
N PRO A 53 -14.11 14.85 -14.06
CA PRO A 53 -14.05 13.95 -15.21
C PRO A 53 -12.61 13.53 -15.55
N LEU A 54 -12.43 12.26 -15.94
CA LEU A 54 -11.15 11.72 -16.37
C LEU A 54 -10.80 12.18 -17.79
N THR A 55 -10.31 13.41 -17.93
CA THR A 55 -9.95 14.00 -19.24
C THR A 55 -8.92 13.18 -20.02
N GLY A 56 -8.07 12.42 -19.32
CA GLY A 56 -7.10 11.50 -19.92
C GLY A 56 -7.69 10.24 -20.57
N ALA A 57 -8.96 9.90 -20.34
CA ALA A 57 -9.59 8.69 -20.89
C ALA A 57 -9.62 8.67 -22.44
N GLY A 58 -9.51 9.84 -23.08
CA GLY A 58 -9.35 10.02 -24.51
C GLY A 58 -7.95 9.72 -25.07
N ALA A 59 -6.98 9.34 -24.22
CA ALA A 59 -5.65 8.94 -24.66
C ALA A 59 -5.71 7.82 -25.72
N PRO A 60 -4.81 7.82 -26.71
CA PRO A 60 -4.83 6.82 -27.77
C PRO A 60 -4.46 5.44 -27.22
N TRP A 61 -4.99 4.41 -27.86
CA TRP A 61 -4.49 3.06 -27.71
C TRP A 61 -3.17 2.92 -28.48
N VAL A 62 -2.14 2.39 -27.81
CA VAL A 62 -0.81 2.18 -28.38
C VAL A 62 -0.55 0.68 -28.46
N LYS A 63 -0.13 0.20 -29.63
CA LYS A 63 0.20 -1.22 -29.83
C LYS A 63 1.38 -1.62 -28.94
N GLU A 64 1.22 -2.70 -28.18
CA GLU A 64 2.29 -3.30 -27.41
C GLU A 64 3.27 -4.00 -28.36
N THR A 65 4.56 -3.68 -28.20
CA THR A 65 5.63 -4.25 -29.04
C THR A 65 6.46 -5.27 -28.28
N TYR A 66 6.33 -5.32 -26.95
CA TYR A 66 7.13 -6.16 -26.06
C TYR A 66 8.64 -5.89 -26.17
N SER A 67 9.03 -4.71 -26.68
CA SER A 67 10.44 -4.30 -26.80
C SER A 67 11.09 -3.94 -25.46
N LYS A 68 10.28 -3.74 -24.42
CA LYS A 68 10.71 -3.43 -23.05
C LYS A 68 9.87 -4.25 -22.06
N PRO A 69 10.12 -5.56 -21.95
CA PRO A 69 9.36 -6.38 -21.01
C PRO A 69 9.79 -6.06 -19.57
N PHE A 70 8.90 -6.32 -18.61
CA PHE A 70 9.17 -6.19 -17.18
C PHE A 70 10.21 -7.21 -16.72
N ASP A 71 10.16 -8.42 -17.28
CA ASP A 71 11.14 -9.47 -17.11
C ASP A 71 11.28 -10.30 -18.40
N THR A 72 12.30 -11.15 -18.49
CA THR A 72 12.50 -12.05 -19.65
C THR A 72 12.01 -13.48 -19.40
N ILE A 73 11.37 -13.69 -18.25
CA ILE A 73 10.97 -14.99 -17.71
C ILE A 73 9.49 -15.22 -18.01
N MET A 74 8.58 -14.50 -17.33
CA MET A 74 7.13 -14.72 -17.29
C MET A 74 6.28 -13.54 -17.78
N ASP A 75 6.87 -12.39 -18.14
CA ASP A 75 6.13 -11.35 -18.89
C ASP A 75 5.49 -11.95 -20.16
N ASP A 76 4.57 -11.24 -20.81
CA ASP A 76 3.73 -11.74 -21.91
C ASP A 76 4.53 -12.43 -23.04
N SER A 77 5.75 -11.94 -23.34
CA SER A 77 6.68 -12.48 -24.33
C SER A 77 7.84 -13.32 -23.74
N GLY A 78 7.76 -13.65 -22.45
CA GLY A 78 8.82 -14.30 -21.68
C GLY A 78 9.13 -15.72 -22.14
N LEU A 79 10.36 -16.17 -21.87
CA LEU A 79 10.86 -17.47 -22.30
C LEU A 79 10.13 -18.65 -21.64
N TRP A 80 9.47 -18.44 -20.50
CA TRP A 80 8.74 -19.46 -19.74
C TRP A 80 7.81 -20.30 -20.60
N TYR A 81 7.02 -19.63 -21.44
CA TYR A 81 5.99 -20.30 -22.25
C TYR A 81 6.57 -21.04 -23.46
N GLN A 82 7.69 -20.57 -24.02
CA GLN A 82 8.38 -21.27 -25.10
C GLN A 82 9.00 -22.57 -24.58
N ASN A 83 9.56 -22.55 -23.37
CA ASN A 83 10.07 -23.77 -22.72
C ASN A 83 8.96 -24.77 -22.43
N ASP A 84 7.78 -24.29 -22.03
CA ASP A 84 6.64 -25.14 -21.65
C ASP A 84 5.87 -25.71 -22.86
N TYR A 85 5.52 -24.86 -23.84
CA TYR A 85 4.63 -25.19 -24.95
C TYR A 85 5.32 -25.29 -26.32
N GLY A 86 6.60 -24.92 -26.41
CA GLY A 86 7.36 -24.98 -27.65
C GLY A 86 6.90 -24.00 -28.74
N PRO A 87 7.23 -24.28 -30.02
CA PRO A 87 6.94 -23.37 -31.13
C PRO A 87 5.46 -23.05 -31.35
N ALA A 88 4.54 -23.95 -30.95
CA ALA A 88 3.10 -23.74 -31.10
C ALA A 88 2.61 -22.51 -30.30
N TRP A 89 3.22 -22.25 -29.14
CA TRP A 89 2.91 -21.05 -28.37
C TRP A 89 3.28 -19.76 -29.09
N ASN A 90 4.38 -19.73 -29.85
CA ASN A 90 4.72 -18.55 -30.65
C ASN A 90 3.62 -18.27 -31.70
N THR A 91 3.03 -19.30 -32.29
CA THR A 91 1.90 -19.13 -33.21
C THR A 91 0.67 -18.59 -32.49
N ALA A 92 0.34 -19.13 -31.32
CA ALA A 92 -0.78 -18.69 -30.49
C ALA A 92 -0.61 -17.23 -30.01
N PHE A 93 0.55 -16.89 -29.45
CA PHE A 93 0.90 -15.54 -29.04
C PHE A 93 0.88 -14.53 -30.20
N ASN A 94 1.35 -14.94 -31.39
CA ASN A 94 1.29 -14.11 -32.58
C ASN A 94 -0.07 -14.16 -33.31
N SER A 95 -1.13 -14.76 -32.75
CA SER A 95 -2.44 -14.77 -33.40
C SER A 95 -3.23 -13.48 -33.22
N PHE A 96 -2.92 -12.68 -32.19
CA PHE A 96 -3.58 -11.41 -31.86
C PHE A 96 -2.56 -10.27 -31.75
N ALA A 97 -3.04 -9.04 -31.60
CA ALA A 97 -2.25 -7.89 -31.16
C ALA A 97 -2.79 -7.37 -29.82
N THR A 98 -1.91 -6.89 -28.96
CA THR A 98 -2.29 -6.24 -27.69
C THR A 98 -2.07 -4.75 -27.81
N TYR A 99 -2.97 -3.97 -27.23
CA TYR A 99 -2.89 -2.52 -27.15
C TYR A 99 -3.01 -2.08 -25.70
N ARG A 100 -2.25 -1.04 -25.37
CA ARG A 100 -2.21 -0.40 -24.05
C ARG A 100 -2.76 1.01 -24.15
N LYS A 101 -3.49 1.44 -23.13
CA LYS A 101 -3.86 2.84 -22.94
C LYS A 101 -3.51 3.24 -21.52
N GLU A 102 -2.80 4.35 -21.38
CA GLU A 102 -2.45 4.91 -20.09
C GLU A 102 -2.74 6.41 -20.05
N PHE A 103 -3.16 6.89 -18.90
CA PHE A 103 -3.29 8.32 -18.61
C PHE A 103 -3.18 8.60 -17.12
N THR A 104 -2.60 9.74 -16.78
CA THR A 104 -2.47 10.18 -15.39
C THR A 104 -3.73 10.90 -14.90
N LEU A 105 -3.96 10.84 -13.59
CA LEU A 105 -5.09 11.47 -12.91
C LEU A 105 -4.72 11.84 -11.47
N GLY A 106 -5.62 12.57 -10.79
CA GLY A 106 -5.40 13.09 -9.45
C GLY A 106 -4.46 14.29 -9.39
N GLN A 107 -4.33 14.86 -8.19
CA GLN A 107 -3.43 15.97 -7.91
C GLN A 107 -2.00 15.67 -8.43
N ASN A 108 -1.47 16.55 -9.28
CA ASN A 108 -0.14 16.40 -9.88
C ASN A 108 0.07 15.09 -10.69
N GLY A 109 -1.00 14.42 -11.12
CA GLY A 109 -0.90 13.16 -11.88
C GLY A 109 -0.30 12.01 -11.06
N TRP A 110 -0.53 11.97 -9.75
CA TRP A 110 0.05 10.97 -8.85
C TRP A 110 -0.45 9.54 -9.11
N LEU A 111 -1.62 9.39 -9.75
CA LEU A 111 -2.17 8.12 -10.21
C LEU A 111 -1.99 7.97 -11.71
N THR A 112 -1.93 6.72 -12.15
CA THR A 112 -2.08 6.32 -13.55
C THR A 112 -3.18 5.26 -13.66
N ALA A 113 -4.09 5.47 -14.61
CA ALA A 113 -5.00 4.45 -15.09
C ALA A 113 -4.32 3.71 -16.25
N SER A 114 -4.27 2.37 -16.21
CA SER A 114 -3.63 1.53 -17.23
C SER A 114 -4.60 0.45 -17.72
N LEU A 115 -4.73 0.33 -19.04
CA LEU A 115 -5.76 -0.47 -19.72
C LEU A 115 -5.17 -1.44 -20.75
N SER A 116 -5.75 -2.65 -20.74
CA SER A 116 -5.55 -3.85 -21.58
C SER A 116 -6.56 -4.07 -22.70
N ALA A 117 -6.23 -4.12 -23.98
CA ALA A 117 -7.16 -4.64 -24.99
C ALA A 117 -6.47 -5.52 -26.03
N ARG A 118 -7.20 -6.46 -26.61
CA ARG A 118 -6.76 -7.23 -27.77
C ARG A 118 -7.45 -6.73 -29.04
N ASP A 119 -6.70 -6.83 -30.13
CA ASP A 119 -7.15 -6.85 -31.52
C ASP A 119 -6.94 -8.30 -31.98
N PHE A 120 -8.02 -9.10 -31.97
CA PHE A 120 -7.98 -10.54 -32.18
C PHE A 120 -7.74 -10.92 -33.63
N ASN A 121 -8.26 -10.13 -34.58
CA ASN A 121 -8.17 -10.43 -36.01
C ASN A 121 -7.07 -9.62 -36.73
N LYS A 122 -6.41 -8.70 -36.02
CA LYS A 122 -5.35 -7.80 -36.50
C LYS A 122 -5.80 -6.82 -37.58
N ASP A 123 -7.07 -6.42 -37.56
CA ASP A 123 -7.62 -5.43 -38.49
C ASP A 123 -7.41 -3.97 -38.04
N GLY A 124 -6.85 -3.77 -36.84
CA GLY A 124 -6.61 -2.46 -36.24
C GLY A 124 -7.77 -1.94 -35.38
N VAL A 125 -8.84 -2.72 -35.20
CA VAL A 125 -9.98 -2.43 -34.33
C VAL A 125 -9.91 -3.31 -33.07
N LEU A 126 -10.06 -2.70 -31.90
CA LEU A 126 -10.07 -3.43 -30.64
C LEU A 126 -11.44 -4.03 -30.38
N GLU A 127 -11.49 -5.32 -30.06
CA GLU A 127 -12.72 -5.97 -29.61
C GLU A 127 -12.98 -5.64 -28.15
N SER A 128 -14.17 -5.08 -27.88
CA SER A 128 -14.67 -4.84 -26.52
C SER A 128 -13.62 -4.21 -25.57
N PRO A 129 -13.03 -3.05 -25.91
CA PRO A 129 -11.98 -2.46 -25.10
C PRO A 129 -12.50 -2.10 -23.69
N PRO A 130 -11.72 -2.33 -22.62
CA PRO A 130 -12.11 -1.91 -21.29
C PRO A 130 -12.09 -0.39 -21.17
N SER A 131 -12.75 0.10 -20.12
CA SER A 131 -12.85 1.53 -19.83
C SER A 131 -12.73 1.82 -18.35
N ILE A 132 -12.16 2.99 -18.04
CA ILE A 132 -12.26 3.63 -16.73
C ILE A 132 -12.95 4.97 -16.94
N THR A 133 -14.10 5.15 -16.31
CA THR A 133 -14.94 6.36 -16.46
C THR A 133 -15.41 6.87 -15.11
N THR A 134 -15.64 8.17 -14.98
CA THR A 134 -16.35 8.72 -13.83
C THR A 134 -17.86 8.68 -14.05
N GLN A 135 -18.61 8.31 -13.01
CA GLN A 135 -20.08 8.30 -13.03
C GLN A 135 -20.63 8.85 -11.72
N ALA A 136 -21.80 9.48 -11.77
CA ALA A 136 -22.55 9.86 -10.57
C ALA A 136 -23.26 8.62 -10.01
N LEU A 137 -23.21 8.44 -8.69
CA LEU A 137 -23.88 7.35 -7.99
C LEU A 137 -24.51 7.89 -6.70
N GLY A 138 -25.80 8.24 -6.78
CA GLY A 138 -26.47 8.98 -5.71
C GLY A 138 -25.85 10.38 -5.56
N ASN A 139 -25.34 10.69 -4.38
CA ASN A 139 -24.66 11.97 -4.08
C ASN A 139 -23.13 11.89 -4.22
N GLU A 140 -22.59 10.75 -4.64
CA GLU A 140 -21.16 10.51 -4.79
C GLU A 140 -20.76 10.46 -6.26
N HIS A 141 -19.48 10.64 -6.54
CA HIS A 141 -18.85 10.27 -7.80
C HIS A 141 -18.02 9.01 -7.61
N VAL A 142 -18.02 8.16 -8.63
CA VAL A 142 -17.25 6.91 -8.63
C VAL A 142 -16.43 6.78 -9.91
N ALA A 143 -15.24 6.21 -9.80
CA ALA A 143 -14.59 5.60 -10.94
C ALA A 143 -15.17 4.21 -11.17
N VAL A 144 -15.63 3.95 -12.39
CA VAL A 144 -16.12 2.65 -12.84
C VAL A 144 -15.06 2.03 -13.74
N LEU A 145 -14.51 0.89 -13.29
CA LEU A 145 -13.69 0.01 -14.11
C LEU A 145 -14.62 -1.00 -14.77
N ASN A 146 -14.59 -1.08 -16.09
CA ASN A 146 -15.38 -2.02 -16.86
C ASN A 146 -14.46 -2.81 -17.80
N VAL A 147 -14.41 -4.13 -17.61
CA VAL A 147 -13.65 -5.08 -18.40
C VAL A 147 -14.64 -6.07 -19.02
N PRO A 148 -15.14 -5.79 -20.25
CA PRO A 148 -16.20 -6.58 -20.86
C PRO A 148 -15.71 -7.89 -21.51
N GLU A 149 -14.39 -8.12 -21.56
CA GLU A 149 -13.80 -9.34 -22.12
C GLU A 149 -12.65 -9.84 -21.24
N SER A 150 -12.58 -11.16 -21.05
CA SER A 150 -11.59 -11.90 -20.23
C SER A 150 -10.13 -11.68 -20.62
N THR A 151 -9.90 -11.10 -21.80
CA THR A 151 -8.58 -10.77 -22.32
C THR A 151 -8.19 -9.30 -22.17
N GLY A 152 -9.07 -8.50 -21.58
CA GLY A 152 -8.84 -7.10 -21.26
C GLY A 152 -8.13 -6.92 -19.92
N GLY A 153 -8.02 -5.68 -19.47
CA GLY A 153 -7.57 -5.37 -18.12
C GLY A 153 -7.72 -3.89 -17.83
N ALA A 154 -7.98 -3.53 -16.58
CA ALA A 154 -8.15 -2.16 -16.13
C ALA A 154 -7.66 -2.02 -14.69
N ILE A 155 -6.66 -1.17 -14.48
CA ILE A 155 -6.10 -0.92 -13.16
C ILE A 155 -5.88 0.56 -12.87
N PHE A 156 -5.87 0.88 -11.58
CA PHE A 156 -5.20 2.04 -11.02
C PHE A 156 -3.89 1.62 -10.37
N ARG A 157 -2.87 2.45 -10.57
CA ARG A 157 -1.54 2.32 -9.95
C ARG A 157 -0.98 3.71 -9.62
N PRO A 158 0.05 3.84 -8.77
CA PRO A 158 0.73 5.11 -8.61
C PRO A 158 1.61 5.39 -9.84
N THR A 159 1.77 6.66 -10.18
CA THR A 159 2.67 7.11 -11.26
C THR A 159 4.14 6.99 -10.85
N ASN A 160 4.43 7.11 -9.56
CA ASN A 160 5.77 6.99 -8.98
C ASN A 160 5.79 5.90 -7.91
N LYS A 161 6.99 5.39 -7.57
CA LYS A 161 7.15 4.47 -6.43
C LYS A 161 6.57 5.08 -5.15
N LEU A 162 6.05 4.22 -4.28
CA LEU A 162 5.53 4.65 -2.98
C LEU A 162 6.65 5.09 -2.04
N PRO A 163 6.35 5.91 -1.01
CA PRO A 163 7.27 6.21 0.08
C PRO A 163 7.72 4.94 0.82
N ASP A 164 8.76 5.01 1.64
CA ASP A 164 9.24 3.83 2.40
C ASP A 164 8.28 3.40 3.52
N SER A 165 7.41 4.30 3.96
CA SER A 165 6.32 4.02 4.89
C SER A 165 5.09 4.77 4.45
N TYR A 166 3.98 4.06 4.37
CA TYR A 166 2.76 4.59 3.78
C TYR A 166 1.54 3.82 4.28
N ARG A 167 0.38 4.41 4.06
CA ARG A 167 -0.92 3.75 4.01
C ARG A 167 -1.58 4.11 2.70
N ILE A 168 -1.93 3.12 1.89
CA ILE A 168 -2.78 3.30 0.70
C ILE A 168 -4.15 2.70 1.05
N GLU A 169 -5.22 3.47 0.84
CA GLU A 169 -6.58 2.99 1.05
C GLU A 169 -7.56 3.50 0.01
N TYR A 170 -8.62 2.74 -0.20
CA TYR A 170 -9.69 3.10 -1.12
C TYR A 170 -11.01 2.45 -0.67
N LYS A 171 -12.13 2.93 -1.19
CA LYS A 171 -13.46 2.35 -0.93
C LYS A 171 -14.04 1.72 -2.18
N LEU A 172 -14.32 0.42 -2.11
CA LEU A 172 -15.04 -0.34 -3.12
C LEU A 172 -16.55 -0.15 -2.94
N LYS A 173 -17.23 0.29 -4.00
CA LYS A 173 -18.63 0.70 -4.01
C LYS A 173 -19.55 -0.26 -4.78
N THR A 174 -19.05 -0.86 -5.86
CA THR A 174 -19.74 -1.95 -6.56
C THR A 174 -18.73 -3.02 -6.99
N LEU A 175 -19.20 -4.26 -7.12
CA LEU A 175 -18.40 -5.39 -7.56
C LEU A 175 -19.26 -6.36 -8.38
N ASP A 176 -18.85 -6.61 -9.62
CA ASP A 176 -19.40 -7.60 -10.53
C ASP A 176 -18.27 -8.38 -11.24
N PHE A 177 -17.32 -8.88 -10.45
CA PHE A 177 -16.22 -9.76 -10.86
C PHE A 177 -16.41 -11.17 -10.25
N GLY A 178 -17.50 -11.81 -10.66
CA GLY A 178 -17.90 -13.14 -10.22
C GLY A 178 -18.54 -13.22 -8.85
N GLY A 179 -18.68 -14.47 -8.40
CA GLY A 179 -19.42 -14.85 -7.22
C GLY A 179 -20.93 -14.95 -7.47
N LYS A 180 -21.67 -15.42 -6.46
CA LYS A 180 -23.14 -15.51 -6.50
C LYS A 180 -23.75 -14.11 -6.36
N ARG A 181 -24.91 -13.92 -6.96
CA ARG A 181 -25.86 -12.84 -6.68
C ARG A 181 -27.17 -13.46 -6.26
N ASN A 182 -27.68 -13.12 -5.08
CA ASN A 182 -28.91 -13.70 -4.53
C ASN A 182 -28.89 -15.25 -4.52
N GLY A 183 -27.74 -15.84 -4.17
CA GLY A 183 -27.57 -17.29 -4.07
C GLY A 183 -27.35 -18.04 -5.39
N THR A 184 -27.33 -17.37 -6.55
CA THR A 184 -27.04 -17.98 -7.86
C THR A 184 -25.79 -17.42 -8.52
N ILE A 185 -25.00 -18.28 -9.15
CA ILE A 185 -23.86 -17.89 -10.00
C ILE A 185 -24.30 -17.40 -11.38
N ASN A 186 -25.55 -17.71 -11.78
CA ASN A 186 -26.16 -17.24 -13.01
C ASN A 186 -27.04 -16.03 -12.72
N TYR A 187 -26.69 -14.86 -13.26
CA TYR A 187 -27.42 -13.61 -13.04
C TYR A 187 -27.19 -12.64 -14.20
N GLY A 188 -28.20 -11.84 -14.57
CA GLY A 188 -28.04 -10.78 -15.57
C GLY A 188 -27.53 -11.24 -16.95
N GLY A 189 -27.82 -12.49 -17.36
CA GLY A 189 -27.29 -13.05 -18.61
C GLY A 189 -25.81 -13.46 -18.55
N ARG A 190 -25.24 -13.48 -17.34
CA ARG A 190 -23.86 -13.86 -17.02
C ARG A 190 -23.82 -15.14 -16.18
N ILE A 191 -22.67 -15.78 -16.17
CA ILE A 191 -22.31 -16.89 -15.29
C ILE A 191 -20.98 -16.55 -14.61
N ASN A 192 -20.99 -16.48 -13.28
CA ASN A 192 -19.84 -16.08 -12.48
C ASN A 192 -19.21 -14.75 -12.94
N GLY A 193 -20.03 -13.77 -13.30
CA GLY A 193 -19.59 -12.47 -13.83
C GLY A 193 -19.23 -12.48 -15.32
N TYR A 194 -18.96 -13.64 -15.93
CA TYR A 194 -18.68 -13.73 -17.36
C TYR A 194 -19.94 -13.61 -18.21
N SER A 195 -19.82 -12.89 -19.31
CA SER A 195 -20.73 -13.00 -20.44
C SER A 195 -20.87 -14.46 -20.91
N THR A 196 -22.08 -14.82 -21.30
CA THR A 196 -22.40 -16.12 -21.93
C THR A 196 -22.00 -16.17 -23.40
N GLN A 197 -21.56 -15.05 -23.98
CA GLN A 197 -21.17 -14.96 -25.38
C GLN A 197 -19.69 -15.32 -25.58
N GLY A 198 -19.40 -16.00 -26.69
CA GLY A 198 -18.04 -16.35 -27.10
C GLY A 198 -17.34 -17.33 -26.15
N CYS A 199 -16.07 -17.59 -26.47
CA CYS A 199 -15.18 -18.43 -25.67
C CYS A 199 -14.39 -17.56 -24.69
N LYS A 200 -14.24 -18.04 -23.45
CA LYS A 200 -13.47 -17.38 -22.38
C LYS A 200 -12.36 -18.33 -21.97
N THR A 201 -11.12 -18.04 -22.35
CA THR A 201 -10.01 -18.98 -22.13
C THR A 201 -8.73 -18.29 -21.66
N GLN A 202 -7.82 -19.07 -21.09
CA GLN A 202 -6.51 -18.57 -20.65
C GLN A 202 -5.52 -18.32 -21.80
N HIS A 203 -5.94 -18.41 -23.06
CA HIS A 203 -5.06 -18.27 -24.23
C HIS A 203 -4.26 -16.94 -24.23
N PRO A 204 -2.95 -16.97 -24.54
CA PRO A 204 -2.07 -18.14 -24.75
C PRO A 204 -1.25 -18.50 -23.49
N TRP A 205 -1.61 -17.99 -22.31
CA TRP A 205 -0.90 -18.18 -21.05
C TRP A 205 -1.70 -19.07 -20.09
N GLY A 206 -2.01 -20.27 -20.56
CA GLY A 206 -2.67 -21.30 -19.76
C GLY A 206 -1.84 -21.77 -18.58
N GLU A 207 -2.46 -22.37 -17.55
CA GLU A 207 -1.84 -22.90 -16.32
C GLU A 207 -0.83 -24.06 -16.54
N GLY A 208 0.01 -24.00 -17.56
CA GLY A 208 1.08 -24.94 -17.86
C GLY A 208 0.68 -26.22 -18.58
N SER A 209 1.60 -26.78 -19.39
CA SER A 209 1.32 -27.92 -20.29
C SER A 209 0.92 -29.23 -19.60
N ARG A 210 1.21 -29.37 -18.29
CA ARG A 210 0.91 -30.58 -17.52
C ARG A 210 -0.26 -30.43 -16.55
N SER A 211 -0.99 -29.32 -16.60
CA SER A 211 -2.03 -29.11 -15.62
C SER A 211 -3.23 -30.05 -15.80
N PRO A 212 -3.83 -30.54 -14.69
CA PRO A 212 -4.92 -31.50 -14.76
C PRO A 212 -6.14 -30.98 -15.52
N GLY A 213 -6.58 -31.73 -16.53
CA GLY A 213 -7.75 -31.36 -17.35
C GLY A 213 -7.41 -30.44 -18.54
N TRP A 214 -6.13 -30.18 -18.79
CA TRP A 214 -5.63 -29.52 -19.99
C TRP A 214 -4.75 -30.46 -20.81
N THR A 215 -4.85 -30.41 -22.13
CA THR A 215 -4.07 -31.28 -23.04
C THR A 215 -2.61 -30.85 -23.16
N GLY A 216 -2.30 -29.61 -22.76
CA GLY A 216 -1.00 -28.98 -22.95
C GLY A 216 -0.67 -28.60 -24.40
N ASP A 217 -1.63 -28.77 -25.32
CA ASP A 217 -1.43 -28.50 -26.74
C ASP A 217 -1.74 -27.04 -27.06
N ALA A 218 -0.70 -26.22 -27.19
CA ALA A 218 -0.83 -24.81 -27.56
C ALA A 218 -1.17 -24.58 -29.05
N SER A 219 -1.24 -25.63 -29.88
CA SER A 219 -1.61 -25.51 -31.30
C SER A 219 -3.13 -25.48 -31.53
N VAL A 220 -3.92 -25.82 -30.50
CA VAL A 220 -5.37 -25.87 -30.63
C VAL A 220 -5.99 -24.47 -30.79
N PRO A 221 -7.16 -24.36 -31.44
CA PRO A 221 -7.87 -23.10 -31.58
C PRO A 221 -8.21 -22.45 -30.23
N TYR A 222 -8.34 -21.12 -30.19
CA TYR A 222 -8.64 -20.31 -29.00
C TYR A 222 -9.71 -20.92 -28.07
N CYS A 223 -10.82 -21.40 -28.63
CA CYS A 223 -11.95 -21.96 -27.87
C CYS A 223 -11.68 -23.33 -27.22
N GLN A 224 -10.58 -23.99 -27.56
CA GLN A 224 -10.19 -25.27 -26.97
C GLN A 224 -9.19 -25.09 -25.83
N TRP A 225 -8.64 -23.88 -25.62
CA TRP A 225 -7.82 -23.57 -24.45
C TRP A 225 -8.63 -23.66 -23.14
N GLN A 226 -7.94 -23.73 -22.01
CA GLN A 226 -8.52 -23.83 -20.67
C GLN A 226 -9.61 -22.77 -20.45
N ASN A 227 -10.85 -23.23 -20.25
CA ASN A 227 -12.03 -22.39 -20.10
C ASN A 227 -12.07 -21.77 -18.70
N VAL A 228 -12.12 -20.44 -18.61
CA VAL A 228 -12.14 -19.69 -17.33
C VAL A 228 -13.54 -19.47 -16.77
N ARG A 229 -14.57 -19.76 -17.57
CA ARG A 229 -15.97 -19.57 -17.17
C ARG A 229 -16.53 -20.76 -16.39
N GLU A 230 -16.06 -21.97 -16.69
CA GLU A 230 -16.57 -23.24 -16.15
C GLU A 230 -15.48 -24.34 -16.13
N GLY A 231 -15.80 -25.52 -15.59
CA GLY A 231 -14.84 -26.64 -15.49
C GLY A 231 -13.71 -26.42 -14.48
N THR A 232 -12.63 -27.21 -14.59
CA THR A 232 -11.49 -27.21 -13.65
C THR A 232 -10.76 -25.86 -13.55
N TYR A 233 -10.84 -25.04 -14.59
CA TYR A 233 -10.24 -23.71 -14.65
C TYR A 233 -11.26 -22.58 -14.49
N GLY A 234 -12.52 -22.93 -14.17
CA GLY A 234 -13.59 -21.97 -13.96
C GLY A 234 -13.37 -21.14 -12.69
N TYR A 235 -13.01 -19.86 -12.85
CA TYR A 235 -12.99 -18.88 -11.78
C TYR A 235 -12.96 -17.47 -12.35
N ASN A 236 -13.49 -16.51 -11.61
CA ASN A 236 -13.34 -15.08 -11.87
C ASN A 236 -12.68 -14.42 -10.64
N GLY A 237 -12.45 -13.12 -10.65
CA GLY A 237 -11.82 -12.46 -9.52
C GLY A 237 -11.54 -10.99 -9.74
N TYR A 238 -11.02 -10.37 -8.68
CA TYR A 238 -10.68 -8.96 -8.66
C TYR A 238 -9.57 -8.72 -7.65
N HIS A 239 -8.54 -7.96 -8.01
CA HIS A 239 -7.53 -7.56 -7.05
C HIS A 239 -7.99 -6.29 -6.35
N PHE A 240 -8.46 -6.46 -5.11
CA PHE A 240 -8.88 -5.34 -4.30
C PHE A 240 -7.72 -4.39 -4.10
N LEU A 241 -6.57 -4.87 -3.63
CA LEU A 241 -5.37 -4.06 -3.44
C LEU A 241 -4.15 -4.97 -3.33
N SER A 242 -3.13 -4.69 -4.13
CA SER A 242 -1.87 -5.45 -4.16
C SER A 242 -0.69 -4.51 -3.99
N ILE A 243 0.42 -4.99 -3.42
CA ILE A 243 1.74 -4.36 -3.55
C ILE A 243 2.64 -5.26 -4.37
N VAL A 244 3.32 -4.69 -5.35
CA VAL A 244 4.24 -5.39 -6.27
C VAL A 244 5.67 -4.87 -6.18
N ASP A 245 6.59 -5.63 -6.77
CA ASP A 245 8.03 -5.47 -6.66
C ASP A 245 8.71 -4.83 -7.88
N PHE A 246 7.92 -4.36 -8.85
CA PHE A 246 8.38 -3.80 -10.12
C PHE A 246 7.74 -2.44 -10.42
N ALA A 247 8.42 -1.65 -11.24
CA ALA A 247 7.98 -0.32 -11.63
C ALA A 247 6.92 -0.35 -12.73
N ASP A 248 6.12 0.71 -12.81
CA ASP A 248 5.09 0.94 -13.83
C ASP A 248 4.13 -0.23 -14.07
N PRO A 249 3.43 -0.75 -13.04
CA PRO A 249 2.51 -1.86 -13.23
C PRO A 249 1.47 -1.61 -14.34
N ALA A 250 1.33 -2.57 -15.24
CA ALA A 250 0.35 -2.56 -16.32
C ALA A 250 -0.29 -3.94 -16.42
N PRO A 251 -1.54 -4.09 -16.90
CA PRO A 251 -2.15 -5.42 -17.05
C PRO A 251 -1.22 -6.40 -17.79
N ARG A 252 -1.18 -7.66 -17.39
CA ARG A 252 -0.30 -8.70 -17.95
C ARG A 252 -0.95 -10.06 -17.76
N ASN A 253 -0.37 -11.08 -18.38
CA ASN A 253 -0.77 -12.46 -18.14
C ASN A 253 -0.77 -12.80 -16.64
N ASN A 254 -1.59 -13.77 -16.24
CA ASN A 254 -1.72 -14.20 -14.86
C ASN A 254 -0.40 -14.69 -14.21
N HIS A 255 0.46 -15.41 -14.93
CA HIS A 255 1.68 -16.01 -14.36
C HIS A 255 2.67 -14.95 -13.87
N PHE A 256 2.89 -13.91 -14.68
CA PHE A 256 3.73 -12.75 -14.33
C PHE A 256 3.37 -12.18 -12.95
N TRP A 257 2.09 -11.96 -12.69
CA TRP A 257 1.64 -11.44 -11.41
C TRP A 257 1.73 -12.45 -10.26
N HIS A 258 1.62 -13.76 -10.54
CA HIS A 258 1.95 -14.76 -9.52
C HIS A 258 3.42 -14.67 -9.08
N TYR A 259 4.30 -14.17 -9.93
CA TYR A 259 5.71 -14.00 -9.61
C TYR A 259 6.07 -12.69 -8.92
N HIS A 260 5.35 -11.60 -9.21
CA HIS A 260 5.77 -10.23 -8.87
C HIS A 260 4.95 -9.53 -7.77
N ARG A 261 4.10 -10.27 -7.05
CA ARG A 261 3.34 -9.73 -5.90
C ARG A 261 4.10 -9.93 -4.61
N LYS A 262 4.08 -8.93 -3.73
CA LYS A 262 4.56 -9.04 -2.34
C LYS A 262 3.42 -9.38 -1.39
N VAL A 263 2.32 -8.64 -1.49
CA VAL A 263 1.12 -8.83 -0.69
C VAL A 263 -0.14 -8.58 -1.54
N LEU A 264 -1.23 -9.24 -1.21
CA LEU A 264 -2.48 -9.14 -1.96
C LEU A 264 -3.72 -9.26 -1.07
N MET A 265 -4.72 -8.45 -1.40
CA MET A 265 -6.12 -8.72 -1.12
C MET A 265 -6.89 -8.90 -2.42
N ASP A 266 -7.54 -10.05 -2.60
CA ASP A 266 -8.26 -10.40 -3.82
C ASP A 266 -9.54 -11.19 -3.57
N ALA A 267 -10.41 -11.19 -4.58
CA ALA A 267 -11.45 -12.19 -4.76
C ALA A 267 -10.96 -13.26 -5.72
N PHE A 268 -11.15 -14.52 -5.32
CA PHE A 268 -10.93 -15.71 -6.14
C PHE A 268 -12.24 -16.47 -6.29
N SER A 269 -13.16 -15.90 -7.05
CA SER A 269 -14.54 -16.36 -7.23
C SER A 269 -14.60 -17.68 -8.02
N GLN A 270 -14.35 -18.80 -7.34
CA GLN A 270 -14.32 -20.13 -7.98
C GLN A 270 -15.67 -20.50 -8.59
N HIS A 271 -15.65 -21.14 -9.76
CA HIS A 271 -16.84 -21.79 -10.31
C HIS A 271 -17.12 -23.09 -9.53
N PRO A 272 -18.39 -23.49 -9.32
CA PRO A 272 -18.75 -24.75 -8.68
C PRO A 272 -18.08 -25.97 -9.31
N ASP A 273 -17.93 -26.00 -10.64
CA ASP A 273 -17.26 -27.11 -11.34
C ASP A 273 -15.79 -27.26 -10.95
N ARG A 274 -15.09 -26.15 -10.71
CA ARG A 274 -13.69 -26.15 -10.25
C ARG A 274 -13.58 -26.73 -8.85
N VAL A 275 -14.53 -26.40 -7.99
CA VAL A 275 -14.59 -26.93 -6.62
C VAL A 275 -14.99 -28.41 -6.60
N GLY A 276 -15.89 -28.82 -7.51
CA GLY A 276 -16.40 -30.17 -7.61
C GLY A 276 -16.98 -30.66 -6.28
N THR A 277 -16.51 -31.82 -5.83
CA THR A 277 -16.89 -32.40 -4.52
C THR A 277 -15.96 -31.98 -3.37
N GLY A 278 -14.91 -31.17 -3.65
CA GLY A 278 -13.96 -30.65 -2.67
C GLY A 278 -14.48 -29.44 -1.91
N THR A 279 -13.75 -28.99 -0.88
CA THR A 279 -14.17 -27.83 -0.06
C THR A 279 -14.01 -26.50 -0.79
N GLY A 280 -13.13 -26.45 -1.80
CA GLY A 280 -12.71 -25.22 -2.47
C GLY A 280 -11.78 -24.36 -1.60
N GLY A 281 -11.28 -24.89 -0.48
CA GLY A 281 -10.64 -24.12 0.58
C GLY A 281 -11.59 -23.86 1.75
N ARG A 282 -11.27 -22.85 2.56
CA ARG A 282 -12.05 -22.48 3.74
C ARG A 282 -12.22 -20.98 3.86
N VAL A 283 -13.29 -20.55 4.51
CA VAL A 283 -13.59 -19.14 4.78
C VAL A 283 -13.76 -18.97 6.29
N CYS A 284 -13.11 -17.96 6.84
CA CYS A 284 -13.19 -17.66 8.26
C CYS A 284 -14.46 -16.87 8.58
N ASN A 285 -15.31 -17.39 9.47
CA ASN A 285 -16.31 -16.59 10.16
C ASN A 285 -15.62 -15.85 11.32
N SER A 286 -15.27 -14.60 11.10
CA SER A 286 -14.55 -13.84 12.13
C SER A 286 -15.42 -13.45 13.34
N ALA A 287 -16.74 -13.69 13.35
CA ALA A 287 -17.57 -13.45 14.54
C ALA A 287 -17.27 -14.47 15.67
N ASP A 288 -17.03 -15.73 15.30
CA ASP A 288 -16.80 -16.83 16.24
C ASP A 288 -15.45 -17.54 16.03
N ASN A 289 -14.66 -17.10 15.06
CA ASN A 289 -13.37 -17.66 14.67
C ASN A 289 -13.44 -19.13 14.24
N THR A 290 -14.52 -19.52 13.56
CA THR A 290 -14.68 -20.85 12.96
C THR A 290 -14.54 -20.82 11.45
N TYR A 291 -14.07 -21.92 10.86
CA TYR A 291 -14.02 -22.07 9.41
C TYR A 291 -15.26 -22.80 8.88
N TYR A 292 -15.74 -22.36 7.72
CA TYR A 292 -16.67 -23.10 6.88
C TYR A 292 -16.06 -23.34 5.50
N ASN A 293 -16.63 -24.25 4.71
CA ASN A 293 -16.07 -24.55 3.39
C ASN A 293 -16.29 -23.38 2.44
N TYR A 294 -15.32 -23.15 1.56
CA TYR A 294 -15.44 -22.16 0.49
C TYR A 294 -16.68 -22.40 -0.37
N ARG A 295 -16.97 -23.67 -0.70
CA ARG A 295 -18.14 -24.07 -1.51
C ARG A 295 -19.49 -23.60 -0.93
N ASP A 296 -19.55 -23.44 0.39
CA ASP A 296 -20.77 -23.07 1.13
C ASP A 296 -20.95 -21.54 1.22
N SER A 297 -20.01 -20.77 0.68
CA SER A 297 -20.06 -19.31 0.57
C SER A 297 -20.80 -18.84 -0.69
N SER A 298 -20.90 -17.52 -0.84
CA SER A 298 -21.28 -16.84 -2.08
C SER A 298 -20.17 -16.80 -3.13
N PHE A 299 -18.98 -17.34 -2.87
CA PHE A 299 -17.78 -17.19 -3.70
C PHE A 299 -17.29 -15.73 -3.82
N ASN A 300 -17.93 -14.75 -3.18
CA ASN A 300 -17.45 -13.37 -3.08
C ASN A 300 -16.54 -13.21 -1.85
N THR A 301 -15.47 -13.98 -1.78
CA THR A 301 -14.60 -13.99 -0.59
C THR A 301 -13.48 -12.95 -0.70
N VAL A 302 -12.93 -12.55 0.45
CA VAL A 302 -11.70 -11.76 0.52
C VAL A 302 -10.57 -12.66 1.00
N ASN A 303 -9.63 -12.94 0.11
CA ASN A 303 -8.34 -13.49 0.49
C ASN A 303 -7.44 -12.33 0.96
N MET A 304 -6.71 -12.53 2.05
CA MET A 304 -5.70 -11.57 2.54
C MET A 304 -4.42 -12.37 2.77
N TRP A 305 -3.39 -12.12 1.97
CA TRP A 305 -2.21 -12.98 1.97
C TRP A 305 -0.93 -12.24 1.59
N ILE A 306 0.19 -12.87 1.94
CA ILE A 306 1.55 -12.44 1.57
C ILE A 306 2.19 -13.50 0.67
N SER A 307 3.07 -13.07 -0.22
CA SER A 307 3.92 -13.98 -0.99
C SER A 307 5.11 -14.40 -0.14
N GLY A 308 5.24 -15.69 0.11
CA GLY A 308 6.45 -16.29 0.66
C GLY A 308 7.51 -16.53 -0.41
N LEU A 309 8.54 -17.32 -0.11
CA LEU A 309 9.56 -17.67 -1.09
C LEU A 309 8.96 -18.40 -2.30
N PRO A 310 9.26 -17.96 -3.54
CA PRO A 310 8.87 -18.67 -4.75
C PRO A 310 9.31 -20.13 -4.73
N ASN A 311 8.53 -21.01 -5.38
CA ASN A 311 9.05 -22.31 -5.72
C ASN A 311 10.14 -22.14 -6.79
N TRP A 312 11.40 -22.28 -6.39
CA TRP A 312 12.56 -22.09 -7.26
C TRP A 312 12.76 -23.19 -8.29
N ARG A 313 12.09 -24.34 -8.10
CA ARG A 313 12.22 -25.50 -8.98
C ARG A 313 10.84 -26.11 -9.20
N PRO A 314 9.90 -25.37 -9.83
CA PRO A 314 8.60 -25.92 -10.13
C PRO A 314 8.74 -27.15 -11.02
N GLY A 315 7.80 -28.09 -10.86
CA GLY A 315 7.70 -29.22 -11.77
C GLY A 315 7.37 -28.76 -13.19
N PRO A 316 7.51 -29.63 -14.21
CA PRO A 316 7.19 -29.27 -15.58
C PRO A 316 5.73 -28.81 -15.72
N GLY A 317 5.50 -27.69 -16.42
CA GLY A 317 4.21 -26.99 -16.51
C GLY A 317 3.77 -26.33 -15.21
N GLY A 318 4.64 -26.20 -14.21
CA GLY A 318 4.31 -25.60 -12.93
C GLY A 318 4.30 -24.07 -13.00
N LEU A 319 3.56 -23.43 -12.08
CA LEU A 319 3.61 -21.97 -11.89
C LEU A 319 4.77 -21.60 -10.97
N ALA A 320 5.71 -20.77 -11.45
CA ALA A 320 6.68 -20.12 -10.57
C ALA A 320 6.00 -19.02 -9.74
N GLY A 321 6.58 -18.70 -8.57
CA GLY A 321 6.06 -17.65 -7.69
C GLY A 321 4.79 -17.97 -6.90
N ASN A 322 4.15 -19.13 -7.11
CA ASN A 322 2.96 -19.50 -6.35
C ASN A 322 3.31 -19.96 -4.92
N SER A 323 3.45 -18.98 -4.02
CA SER A 323 3.83 -19.15 -2.61
C SER A 323 2.91 -18.31 -1.71
N GLN A 324 1.61 -18.58 -1.76
CA GLN A 324 0.61 -17.78 -1.05
C GLN A 324 0.48 -18.19 0.41
N TRP A 325 0.54 -17.23 1.33
CA TRP A 325 0.34 -17.46 2.76
C TRP A 325 -0.81 -16.60 3.27
N PHE A 326 -1.93 -17.23 3.59
CA PHE A 326 -3.19 -16.59 3.94
C PHE A 326 -3.26 -16.25 5.42
N MET A 327 -3.87 -15.11 5.74
CA MET A 327 -4.06 -14.64 7.11
C MET A 327 -5.55 -14.43 7.38
N THR A 328 -6.02 -14.95 8.50
CA THR A 328 -7.42 -14.81 8.92
C THR A 328 -7.51 -14.64 10.43
N SER A 329 -8.67 -14.19 10.95
CA SER A 329 -8.89 -14.17 12.40
C SER A 329 -8.89 -15.57 13.01
N CYS A 330 -9.33 -16.58 12.25
CA CYS A 330 -9.37 -17.98 12.66
C CYS A 330 -7.98 -18.61 12.85
N SER A 331 -6.96 -18.09 12.15
CA SER A 331 -5.55 -18.45 12.37
C SER A 331 -4.86 -17.52 13.38
N GLY A 332 -5.59 -16.64 14.07
CA GLY A 332 -5.02 -15.62 14.95
C GLY A 332 -4.17 -14.57 14.20
N GLY A 333 -4.39 -14.41 12.89
CA GLY A 333 -3.58 -13.57 12.01
C GLY A 333 -2.25 -14.19 11.59
N VAL A 334 -1.97 -15.44 11.97
CA VAL A 334 -0.79 -16.17 11.51
C VAL A 334 -0.97 -16.53 10.04
N ALA A 335 0.09 -16.28 9.25
CA ALA A 335 0.13 -16.60 7.83
C ALA A 335 0.34 -18.11 7.62
N GLU A 336 -0.46 -18.73 6.77
CA GLU A 336 -0.48 -20.18 6.55
C GLU A 336 -0.62 -20.55 5.07
N GLN A 337 0.00 -21.67 4.66
CA GLN A 337 -0.07 -22.18 3.28
C GLN A 337 -1.31 -23.04 3.05
N GLN A 338 -2.49 -22.44 3.27
CA GLN A 338 -3.79 -23.05 3.04
C GLN A 338 -4.72 -21.98 2.49
N LEU A 339 -5.47 -22.27 1.42
CA LEU A 339 -6.46 -21.34 0.89
C LEU A 339 -7.54 -21.08 1.94
N SER A 340 -7.37 -19.93 2.61
CA SER A 340 -8.17 -19.48 3.75
C SER A 340 -8.59 -18.04 3.51
N SER A 341 -9.84 -17.82 3.12
CA SER A 341 -10.37 -16.47 2.96
C SER A 341 -10.67 -15.86 4.33
N ALA A 342 -10.31 -14.60 4.50
CA ALA A 342 -10.48 -13.86 5.75
C ALA A 342 -11.94 -13.46 5.99
N ALA A 343 -12.72 -13.28 4.92
CA ALA A 343 -14.11 -12.86 4.99
C ALA A 343 -14.88 -13.21 3.72
N GLU A 344 -16.19 -12.97 3.78
CA GLU A 344 -17.11 -13.01 2.64
C GLU A 344 -17.82 -11.66 2.50
N LEU A 345 -17.76 -11.08 1.31
CA LEU A 345 -18.46 -9.85 0.93
C LEU A 345 -19.94 -10.13 0.65
N GLN A 346 -20.74 -9.08 0.67
CA GLN A 346 -22.17 -9.08 0.31
C GLN A 346 -22.42 -8.07 -0.82
N PRO A 347 -22.15 -8.41 -2.09
CA PRO A 347 -22.44 -7.52 -3.23
C PRO A 347 -23.90 -7.06 -3.31
N GLU A 348 -24.84 -7.82 -2.75
CA GLU A 348 -26.27 -7.46 -2.69
C GLU A 348 -26.55 -6.18 -1.88
N LEU A 349 -25.63 -5.79 -0.99
CA LEU A 349 -25.74 -4.55 -0.21
C LEU A 349 -25.11 -3.35 -0.94
N MET A 350 -24.36 -3.59 -2.02
CA MET A 350 -23.79 -2.54 -2.85
C MET A 350 -24.86 -2.01 -3.83
N PRO A 351 -24.89 -0.69 -4.13
CA PRO A 351 -23.93 0.33 -3.71
C PRO A 351 -24.27 1.03 -2.38
N ASN A 352 -25.30 0.60 -1.66
CA ASN A 352 -25.73 1.28 -0.43
C ASN A 352 -24.74 1.08 0.74
N GLN A 353 -23.93 0.04 0.67
CA GLN A 353 -22.77 -0.19 1.53
C GLN A 353 -21.49 -0.28 0.69
N PHE A 354 -20.37 0.02 1.33
CA PHE A 354 -19.04 -0.04 0.72
C PHE A 354 -18.10 -0.87 1.60
N TYR A 355 -16.98 -1.28 1.02
CA TYR A 355 -15.88 -1.90 1.74
C TYR A 355 -14.63 -1.04 1.58
N THR A 356 -13.87 -0.88 2.65
CA THR A 356 -12.58 -0.19 2.62
C THR A 356 -11.48 -1.22 2.62
N PHE A 357 -10.55 -1.09 1.69
CA PHE A 357 -9.32 -1.89 1.65
C PHE A 357 -8.13 -0.97 1.84
N ALA A 358 -7.19 -1.38 2.69
CA ALA A 358 -5.97 -0.64 2.92
C ALA A 358 -4.76 -1.56 3.08
N ILE A 359 -3.60 -1.08 2.64
CA ILE A 359 -2.30 -1.69 2.93
C ILE A 359 -1.39 -0.63 3.51
N GLU A 360 -0.69 -1.00 4.57
CA GLU A 360 0.34 -0.19 5.21
C GLU A 360 1.69 -0.85 5.09
N ARG A 361 2.73 -0.05 4.87
CA ARG A 361 4.13 -0.44 5.08
C ARG A 361 4.72 0.41 6.19
N ASN A 362 5.41 -0.23 7.11
CA ASN A 362 6.26 0.44 8.11
C ASN A 362 7.67 -0.18 8.10
N ALA A 363 8.52 0.19 9.07
CA ALA A 363 9.88 -0.30 9.17
C ALA A 363 9.99 -1.83 9.43
N THR A 364 8.90 -2.48 9.84
CA THR A 364 8.90 -3.88 10.27
C THR A 364 8.20 -4.83 9.31
N GLY A 365 7.21 -4.36 8.54
CA GLY A 365 6.36 -5.25 7.75
C GLY A 365 5.22 -4.55 7.02
N TYR A 366 4.30 -5.39 6.53
CA TYR A 366 3.05 -4.96 5.91
C TYR A 366 1.86 -5.23 6.83
N THR A 367 0.88 -4.35 6.79
CA THR A 367 -0.44 -4.58 7.39
C THR A 367 -1.50 -4.55 6.31
N LEU A 368 -2.29 -5.62 6.19
CA LEU A 368 -3.43 -5.70 5.29
C LEU A 368 -4.70 -5.44 6.12
N GLU A 369 -5.59 -4.62 5.59
CA GLU A 369 -6.85 -4.26 6.25
C GLU A 369 -8.03 -4.31 5.28
N ALA A 370 -9.12 -4.93 5.72
CA ALA A 370 -10.41 -4.92 5.04
C ALA A 370 -11.51 -4.57 6.05
N SER A 371 -12.34 -3.59 5.73
CA SER A 371 -13.43 -3.13 6.59
C SER A 371 -14.76 -3.08 5.84
N GLY A 372 -15.84 -3.55 6.47
CA GLY A 372 -17.18 -3.51 5.89
C GLY A 372 -18.13 -4.47 6.61
N ASN A 373 -19.30 -4.67 6.01
CA ASN A 373 -20.32 -5.58 6.53
C ASN A 373 -20.18 -6.98 5.92
N PHE A 374 -19.36 -7.83 6.52
CA PHE A 374 -19.07 -9.15 5.99
C PHE A 374 -20.21 -10.14 6.30
N ALA A 375 -20.47 -11.07 5.38
CA ALA A 375 -21.44 -12.13 5.62
C ALA A 375 -21.03 -12.95 6.86
N ARG A 376 -22.00 -13.31 7.70
CA ARG A 376 -21.83 -14.05 8.99
C ARG A 376 -21.07 -13.31 10.10
N ALA A 377 -20.24 -12.33 9.76
CA ALA A 377 -19.43 -11.58 10.72
C ALA A 377 -19.97 -10.17 11.04
N GLY A 378 -20.85 -9.61 10.20
CA GLY A 378 -21.39 -8.27 10.36
C GLY A 378 -20.36 -7.17 10.08
N GLN A 379 -20.65 -5.95 10.56
CA GLN A 379 -19.76 -4.80 10.42
C GLN A 379 -18.46 -5.02 11.22
N LYS A 380 -17.32 -5.10 10.53
CA LYS A 380 -16.03 -5.35 11.16
C LYS A 380 -14.87 -4.75 10.38
N THR A 381 -13.75 -4.57 11.07
CA THR A 381 -12.43 -4.33 10.48
C THR A 381 -11.54 -5.54 10.75
N LEU A 382 -11.05 -6.16 9.69
CA LEU A 382 -10.08 -7.24 9.72
C LEU A 382 -8.71 -6.64 9.40
N ARG A 383 -7.72 -6.89 10.26
CA ARG A 383 -6.41 -6.27 10.16
C ARG A 383 -5.34 -7.29 10.55
N PHE A 384 -4.41 -7.56 9.65
CA PHE A 384 -3.35 -8.56 9.85
C PHE A 384 -2.00 -7.94 9.51
N HIS A 385 -1.10 -7.95 10.50
CA HIS A 385 0.27 -7.48 10.33
C HIS A 385 1.21 -8.67 10.16
N ARG A 386 2.09 -8.60 9.15
CA ARG A 386 3.17 -9.55 8.95
C ARG A 386 4.49 -8.80 8.86
N ASN A 387 5.37 -9.04 9.83
CA ASN A 387 6.77 -8.62 9.76
C ASN A 387 7.40 -9.12 8.45
N PHE A 388 8.42 -8.44 7.92
CA PHE A 388 9.07 -8.87 6.69
C PHE A 388 9.62 -10.29 6.75
N ILE A 389 10.08 -10.74 7.92
CA ILE A 389 10.59 -12.09 8.15
C ILE A 389 10.03 -12.62 9.48
N VAL A 390 9.50 -13.84 9.48
CA VAL A 390 9.09 -14.58 10.69
C VAL A 390 9.60 -16.00 10.52
N GLY A 391 10.33 -16.55 11.51
CA GLY A 391 10.73 -17.95 11.47
C GLY A 391 11.60 -18.39 10.28
N ASN A 392 12.38 -17.46 9.69
CA ASN A 392 13.13 -17.66 8.44
C ASN A 392 12.26 -17.74 7.16
N ASP A 393 10.99 -17.37 7.26
CA ASP A 393 10.08 -17.23 6.12
C ASP A 393 9.90 -15.73 5.79
N PRO A 394 10.57 -15.23 4.74
CA PRO A 394 10.43 -13.85 4.30
C PRO A 394 9.15 -13.63 3.50
N ILE A 395 8.67 -12.38 3.49
CA ILE A 395 7.84 -11.88 2.40
C ILE A 395 8.76 -11.66 1.20
N TRP A 396 8.39 -12.22 0.06
CA TRP A 396 9.12 -12.09 -1.20
C TRP A 396 9.41 -10.62 -1.53
N HIS A 397 10.66 -10.32 -1.86
CA HIS A 397 11.12 -8.98 -2.28
C HIS A 397 10.70 -7.83 -1.35
N TYR A 398 10.68 -8.04 -0.03
CA TYR A 398 10.24 -7.00 0.92
C TYR A 398 11.12 -5.72 0.92
N ASN A 399 12.37 -5.82 0.47
CA ASN A 399 13.34 -4.74 0.51
C ASN A 399 13.06 -3.69 -0.57
N VAL A 400 12.75 -2.47 -0.15
CA VAL A 400 12.59 -1.30 -1.04
C VAL A 400 13.90 -0.53 -1.18
N LYS A 401 14.92 -0.87 -0.39
CA LYS A 401 16.28 -0.32 -0.45
C LYS A 401 17.36 -1.41 -0.39
N PRO A 402 18.56 -1.16 -0.97
CA PRO A 402 19.67 -2.11 -0.94
C PRO A 402 20.09 -2.57 0.46
N GLY A 403 20.00 -1.68 1.46
CA GLY A 403 20.44 -1.97 2.83
C GLY A 403 19.45 -2.77 3.70
N GLU A 404 18.23 -3.04 3.22
CA GLU A 404 17.21 -3.76 3.99
C GLU A 404 17.33 -5.30 3.88
N TYR A 405 18.18 -5.79 2.97
CA TYR A 405 18.32 -7.20 2.67
C TYR A 405 19.76 -7.57 2.30
N ASP A 406 20.24 -8.70 2.82
CA ASP A 406 21.64 -9.13 2.76
C ASP A 406 21.91 -10.26 1.77
N GLY A 407 20.91 -10.71 1.00
CA GLY A 407 21.08 -11.80 0.02
C GLY A 407 20.81 -13.21 0.55
N ARG A 408 20.44 -13.38 1.83
CA ARG A 408 20.35 -14.72 2.45
C ARG A 408 19.31 -15.67 1.84
N TYR A 409 18.34 -15.16 1.07
CA TYR A 409 17.30 -15.93 0.40
C TYR A 409 17.48 -15.98 -1.12
N ASN A 410 18.65 -15.55 -1.62
CA ASN A 410 18.94 -15.58 -3.04
C ASN A 410 18.95 -17.03 -3.55
N ALA A 411 18.34 -17.26 -4.71
CA ALA A 411 18.32 -18.55 -5.35
C ALA A 411 18.25 -18.40 -6.87
N SER A 412 18.40 -19.53 -7.56
CA SER A 412 18.15 -19.61 -9.00
C SER A 412 16.77 -20.20 -9.25
N LEU A 413 15.97 -19.54 -10.09
CA LEU A 413 14.75 -20.12 -10.63
C LEU A 413 15.14 -21.08 -11.75
N VAL A 414 14.68 -22.32 -11.68
CA VAL A 414 14.99 -23.38 -12.63
C VAL A 414 13.69 -23.90 -13.21
N GLN A 415 13.58 -23.82 -14.54
CA GLN A 415 12.51 -24.45 -15.30
C GLN A 415 13.07 -25.63 -16.08
N ASN A 416 12.36 -26.75 -16.06
CA ASN A 416 12.73 -27.96 -16.79
C ASN A 416 11.49 -28.53 -17.49
N ASP A 417 11.23 -28.05 -18.70
CA ASP A 417 10.04 -28.39 -19.47
C ASP A 417 10.34 -29.17 -20.75
N ALA A 418 9.27 -29.64 -21.40
CA ALA A 418 9.37 -30.55 -22.55
C ALA A 418 10.08 -29.92 -23.76
N HIS A 419 9.99 -28.60 -23.91
CA HIS A 419 10.55 -27.89 -25.06
C HIS A 419 11.77 -27.02 -24.72
N GLY A 420 12.12 -26.91 -23.43
CA GLY A 420 13.30 -26.18 -23.00
C GLY A 420 13.55 -26.26 -21.49
N SER A 421 14.81 -26.05 -21.12
CA SER A 421 15.22 -25.89 -19.73
C SER A 421 16.01 -24.60 -19.62
N THR A 422 15.76 -23.84 -18.57
CA THR A 422 16.47 -22.58 -18.31
C THR A 422 16.67 -22.42 -16.81
N THR A 423 17.82 -21.87 -16.44
CA THR A 423 18.12 -21.45 -15.08
C THR A 423 18.37 -19.94 -15.08
N TRP A 424 17.57 -19.21 -14.31
CA TRP A 424 17.77 -17.80 -14.05
C TRP A 424 18.42 -17.66 -12.67
N PRO A 425 19.72 -17.32 -12.61
CA PRO A 425 20.41 -17.10 -11.34
C PRO A 425 19.95 -15.80 -10.69
N ASP A 426 20.35 -15.59 -9.43
CA ASP A 426 20.24 -14.30 -8.75
C ASP A 426 18.85 -13.67 -8.78
N GLN A 427 17.84 -14.45 -8.37
CA GLN A 427 16.47 -13.97 -8.35
C GLN A 427 16.23 -12.96 -7.22
N TRP A 428 17.05 -13.01 -6.15
CA TRP A 428 17.01 -12.04 -5.06
C TRP A 428 18.42 -11.80 -4.49
N PRO A 429 19.32 -11.13 -5.24
CA PRO A 429 20.73 -10.98 -4.85
C PRO A 429 20.89 -9.92 -3.75
N ALA A 430 22.00 -9.99 -3.01
CA ALA A 430 22.37 -8.95 -2.04
C ALA A 430 22.51 -7.58 -2.73
N GLY A 431 22.09 -6.50 -2.04
CA GLY A 431 22.17 -5.14 -2.59
C GLY A 431 21.11 -4.80 -3.65
N SER A 432 20.19 -5.72 -3.93
CA SER A 432 19.00 -5.45 -4.75
C SER A 432 18.02 -4.51 -4.06
N GLN A 433 17.12 -3.90 -4.83
CA GLN A 433 15.98 -3.14 -4.29
C GLN A 433 14.76 -3.37 -5.17
N TYR A 434 13.59 -3.44 -4.54
CA TYR A 434 12.31 -3.64 -5.20
C TYR A 434 11.32 -2.62 -4.65
N PRO A 435 11.24 -1.40 -5.20
CA PRO A 435 10.34 -0.37 -4.69
C PRO A 435 8.88 -0.80 -4.79
N ASP A 436 8.05 -0.32 -3.85
CA ASP A 436 6.63 -0.66 -3.81
C ASP A 436 5.80 0.15 -4.80
N TYR A 437 4.92 -0.55 -5.50
CA TYR A 437 3.83 0.02 -6.29
C TYR A 437 2.54 -0.69 -5.92
N PHE A 438 1.45 0.05 -5.71
CA PHE A 438 0.15 -0.58 -5.51
C PHE A 438 -0.57 -0.83 -6.84
N VAL A 439 -1.47 -1.81 -6.83
CA VAL A 439 -2.38 -2.09 -7.94
C VAL A 439 -3.78 -2.35 -7.41
N ILE A 440 -4.77 -1.70 -8.00
CA ILE A 440 -6.22 -1.89 -7.75
C ILE A 440 -6.88 -2.18 -9.09
N GLY A 441 -7.65 -3.25 -9.20
CA GLY A 441 -8.42 -3.55 -10.41
C GLY A 441 -8.25 -4.96 -10.95
N ASP A 442 -8.57 -5.09 -12.23
CA ASP A 442 -8.32 -6.30 -13.00
C ASP A 442 -7.05 -6.15 -13.81
N LEU A 443 -6.06 -6.96 -13.48
CA LEU A 443 -4.74 -6.92 -14.09
C LEU A 443 -4.45 -8.12 -14.99
N TYR A 444 -5.35 -9.10 -15.08
CA TYR A 444 -5.14 -10.34 -15.83
C TYR A 444 -5.69 -10.23 -17.25
N THR A 445 -4.81 -10.27 -18.24
CA THR A 445 -5.17 -10.18 -19.66
C THR A 445 -5.60 -11.51 -20.28
N ASN A 446 -6.00 -12.49 -19.47
CA ASN A 446 -6.44 -13.83 -19.89
C ASN A 446 -7.35 -14.54 -18.88
N VAL A 447 -7.94 -13.82 -17.92
CA VAL A 447 -8.74 -14.46 -16.87
C VAL A 447 -10.01 -13.69 -16.62
N TYR A 448 -9.96 -12.50 -16.03
CA TYR A 448 -11.13 -11.89 -15.40
C TYR A 448 -12.00 -11.07 -16.36
N GLU A 449 -13.30 -11.05 -16.09
CA GLU A 449 -14.28 -10.23 -16.80
C GLU A 449 -15.27 -9.67 -15.79
N GLY A 450 -15.64 -8.40 -15.91
CA GLY A 450 -16.58 -7.80 -14.99
C GLY A 450 -16.49 -6.29 -14.90
N SER A 451 -17.13 -5.76 -13.86
CA SER A 451 -17.01 -4.35 -13.51
C SER A 451 -16.93 -4.13 -12.01
N ALA A 452 -16.31 -3.02 -11.61
CA ALA A 452 -16.25 -2.58 -10.23
C ALA A 452 -16.26 -1.06 -10.20
N SER A 453 -16.66 -0.48 -9.07
CA SER A 453 -16.52 0.95 -8.86
C SER A 453 -15.95 1.29 -7.50
N LEU A 454 -15.22 2.41 -7.43
CA LEU A 454 -14.68 2.95 -6.19
C LEU A 454 -14.91 4.46 -6.08
N THR A 455 -15.04 4.95 -4.85
CA THR A 455 -15.33 6.36 -4.57
C THR A 455 -14.10 7.22 -4.38
N ASP A 456 -13.00 6.64 -3.91
CA ASP A 456 -11.78 7.40 -3.62
C ASP A 456 -10.56 6.50 -3.55
N ILE A 457 -9.37 7.05 -3.81
CA ILE A 457 -8.06 6.46 -3.52
C ILE A 457 -7.24 7.49 -2.74
N ARG A 458 -6.67 7.09 -1.60
CA ARG A 458 -5.94 7.97 -0.69
C ARG A 458 -4.59 7.38 -0.30
N LEU A 459 -3.55 8.18 -0.43
CA LEU A 459 -2.21 7.84 0.02
C LEU A 459 -1.86 8.69 1.23
N TYR A 460 -1.40 8.06 2.30
CA TYR A 460 -0.92 8.69 3.52
C TYR A 460 0.53 8.32 3.77
N VAL A 461 1.22 9.18 4.51
CA VAL A 461 2.54 8.94 5.09
C VAL A 461 2.47 9.08 6.61
N PRO A 462 3.41 8.48 7.37
CA PRO A 462 3.43 8.67 8.82
C PRO A 462 3.47 10.15 9.17
N SER A 463 2.60 10.55 10.10
CA SER A 463 2.59 11.94 10.58
C SER A 463 3.96 12.31 11.09
N GLN A 464 4.46 13.45 10.64
CA GLN A 464 5.70 13.98 11.20
C GLN A 464 5.39 14.53 12.59
N PRO A 465 6.24 14.25 13.60
CA PRO A 465 6.07 14.85 14.91
C PRO A 465 6.03 16.37 14.74
N SER A 466 5.01 17.03 15.32
CA SER A 466 4.93 18.48 15.22
C SER A 466 6.21 19.11 15.76
N THR A 467 6.82 20.02 15.01
CA THR A 467 8.04 20.73 15.45
C THR A 467 7.71 22.04 16.18
N THR A 468 6.44 22.44 16.22
CA THR A 468 6.01 23.69 16.86
C THR A 468 5.75 23.46 18.33
N ASN A 469 6.60 24.02 19.20
CA ASN A 469 6.38 24.02 20.64
C ASN A 469 5.21 24.96 20.99
N LEU A 470 4.05 24.38 21.32
CA LEU A 470 2.82 25.06 21.72
C LEU A 470 2.98 25.84 23.04
N ALA A 471 3.93 25.44 23.90
CA ALA A 471 4.23 26.11 25.16
C ALA A 471 5.18 27.32 25.00
N LEU A 472 5.81 27.47 23.83
CA LEU A 472 6.81 28.51 23.60
C LEU A 472 6.26 29.92 23.85
N ASN A 473 6.93 30.66 24.73
CA ASN A 473 6.58 32.01 25.19
C ASN A 473 5.16 32.15 25.75
N LYS A 474 4.56 31.06 26.20
CA LYS A 474 3.22 31.07 26.80
C LYS A 474 3.28 31.49 28.27
N PRO A 475 2.20 32.12 28.80
CA PRO A 475 2.12 32.44 30.22
C PRO A 475 2.35 31.21 31.10
N ALA A 476 3.37 31.26 31.95
CA ALA A 476 3.70 30.20 32.88
C ALA A 476 3.61 30.68 34.33
N THR A 477 3.15 29.80 35.21
CA THR A 477 3.00 30.01 36.66
C THR A 477 3.55 28.80 37.38
N ALA A 478 4.05 28.99 38.60
CA ALA A 478 4.59 27.90 39.41
C ALA A 478 4.24 28.12 40.88
N ASP A 479 4.53 27.13 41.74
CA ASP A 479 4.35 27.26 43.18
C ASP A 479 5.23 28.34 43.80
N SER A 480 6.49 28.45 43.34
CA SER A 480 7.50 29.38 43.84
C SER A 480 8.65 29.50 42.83
N GLN A 481 9.61 30.38 43.14
CA GLN A 481 10.86 30.53 42.38
C GLN A 481 12.06 30.69 43.34
N CYS A 482 13.20 30.07 43.05
CA CYS A 482 14.41 30.15 43.88
C CYS A 482 15.07 31.54 43.81
N ALA A 483 14.99 32.20 42.66
CA ALA A 483 15.52 33.55 42.43
C ALA A 483 14.66 34.31 41.40
N ALA A 484 14.78 35.64 41.35
CA ALA A 484 14.05 36.48 40.41
C ALA A 484 14.31 36.13 38.93
N ALA A 485 15.52 35.64 38.62
CA ALA A 485 15.90 35.20 37.28
C ALA A 485 15.50 33.76 36.93
N GLU A 486 15.03 32.97 37.91
CA GLU A 486 14.72 31.54 37.77
C GLU A 486 13.21 31.26 37.86
N GLY A 487 12.42 32.19 37.30
CA GLY A 487 10.96 32.12 37.29
C GLY A 487 10.40 31.16 36.23
N PRO A 488 9.09 30.85 36.28
CA PRO A 488 8.44 29.87 35.40
C PRO A 488 8.54 30.20 33.91
N ALA A 489 8.66 31.48 33.54
CA ALA A 489 8.82 31.91 32.14
C ALA A 489 10.13 31.39 31.50
N LYS A 490 11.13 31.01 32.31
CA LYS A 490 12.37 30.40 31.81
C LYS A 490 12.18 29.00 31.26
N ALA A 491 11.21 28.25 31.79
CA ALA A 491 10.95 26.88 31.36
C ALA A 491 10.06 26.79 30.11
N VAL A 492 9.85 27.90 29.40
CA VAL A 492 9.00 27.96 28.19
C VAL A 492 9.55 28.95 27.17
N ASN A 493 10.81 29.38 27.29
CA ASN A 493 11.36 30.44 26.45
C ASN A 493 12.06 29.91 25.19
N GLY A 494 12.09 28.58 24.99
CA GLY A 494 12.75 27.93 23.87
C GLY A 494 14.27 27.85 24.01
N SER A 495 14.81 28.10 25.20
CA SER A 495 16.23 28.05 25.49
C SER A 495 16.47 27.26 26.77
N TRP A 496 17.45 26.37 26.71
CA TRP A 496 17.96 25.63 27.88
C TRP A 496 19.48 25.66 27.95
N THR A 497 20.13 26.35 27.00
CA THR A 497 21.60 26.38 26.86
C THR A 497 22.19 27.74 27.19
N ALA A 498 21.40 28.74 27.61
CA ALA A 498 21.87 30.09 27.92
C ALA A 498 22.48 30.21 29.33
N GLY A 499 22.99 29.10 29.88
CA GLY A 499 23.59 29.02 31.20
C GLY A 499 22.61 28.58 32.30
N THR A 500 23.15 28.34 33.49
CA THR A 500 22.42 27.67 34.58
C THR A 500 21.25 28.48 35.14
N SER A 501 21.17 29.79 34.90
CA SER A 501 20.02 30.61 35.29
C SER A 501 18.82 30.49 34.33
N ASP A 502 18.96 29.80 33.20
CA ASP A 502 17.91 29.64 32.20
C ASP A 502 16.97 28.47 32.53
N LYS A 503 16.43 28.51 33.75
CA LYS A 503 15.57 27.46 34.30
C LYS A 503 14.48 28.05 35.17
N TRP A 504 13.38 27.32 35.33
CA TRP A 504 12.55 27.46 36.51
C TRP A 504 13.17 26.66 37.67
N CYS A 505 13.25 27.25 38.85
CA CYS A 505 13.70 26.58 40.07
C CYS A 505 12.70 26.76 41.21
N SER A 506 12.41 25.71 42.00
CA SER A 506 11.53 25.81 43.19
C SER A 506 12.07 25.06 44.42
N LEU A 507 12.08 25.76 45.56
CA LEU A 507 12.26 25.21 46.90
C LEU A 507 10.95 25.06 47.68
N GLY A 508 9.80 25.37 47.08
CA GLY A 508 8.48 25.29 47.70
C GLY A 508 8.10 23.89 48.19
N ALA A 509 7.13 23.84 49.11
CA ALA A 509 6.66 22.59 49.73
C ALA A 509 5.92 21.68 48.73
N SER A 510 5.06 22.28 47.89
CA SER A 510 4.47 21.65 46.70
C SER A 510 5.22 22.16 45.49
N LYS A 511 5.75 21.30 44.62
CA LYS A 511 6.58 21.72 43.47
C LYS A 511 5.85 21.49 42.16
N TRP A 512 5.46 22.57 41.47
CA TRP A 512 4.79 22.45 40.17
C TRP A 512 5.04 23.65 39.27
N LEU A 513 5.09 23.37 37.96
CA LEU A 513 5.13 24.35 36.88
C LEU A 513 3.89 24.14 36.00
N ARG A 514 3.17 25.22 35.71
CA ARG A 514 1.98 25.24 34.86
C ARG A 514 2.13 26.24 33.72
N VAL A 515 1.72 25.84 32.52
CA VAL A 515 1.70 26.70 31.32
C VAL A 515 0.25 26.86 30.84
N ASP A 516 -0.18 28.09 30.52
CA ASP A 516 -1.45 28.39 29.85
C ASP A 516 -1.21 28.62 28.35
N LEU A 517 -1.65 27.68 27.51
CA LEU A 517 -1.55 27.75 26.05
C LEU A 517 -2.42 28.87 25.44
N GLN A 518 -3.25 29.53 26.26
CA GLN A 518 -4.18 30.64 25.99
C GLN A 518 -5.45 30.24 25.25
N SER A 519 -5.42 29.16 24.46
CA SER A 519 -6.59 28.54 23.85
C SER A 519 -6.55 27.02 24.04
N THR A 520 -7.71 26.39 24.03
CA THR A 520 -7.80 24.93 23.96
C THR A 520 -7.27 24.46 22.62
N THR A 521 -6.27 23.60 22.63
CA THR A 521 -5.64 23.01 21.44
C THR A 521 -5.38 21.51 21.66
N LYS A 522 -5.13 20.77 20.58
CA LYS A 522 -4.71 19.37 20.68
C LYS A 522 -3.25 19.29 21.12
N VAL A 523 -2.99 18.48 22.15
CA VAL A 523 -1.64 18.16 22.64
C VAL A 523 -1.52 16.64 22.73
N GLY A 524 -0.47 16.08 22.12
CA GLY A 524 -0.19 14.65 22.09
C GLY A 524 1.22 14.28 22.51
N ARG A 525 2.12 15.26 22.70
CA ARG A 525 3.49 15.00 23.15
C ARG A 525 4.00 16.11 24.05
N LEU A 526 4.68 15.72 25.13
CA LEU A 526 5.36 16.62 26.05
C LEU A 526 6.83 16.24 26.16
N VAL A 527 7.70 17.25 26.13
CA VAL A 527 9.15 17.09 26.36
C VAL A 527 9.53 17.90 27.59
N VAL A 528 10.30 17.31 28.49
CA VAL A 528 10.85 17.99 29.67
C VAL A 528 12.37 17.96 29.59
N ARG A 529 12.98 19.13 29.66
CA ARG A 529 14.43 19.30 29.80
C ARG A 529 14.75 19.54 31.26
N HIS A 530 15.49 18.60 31.84
CA HIS A 530 15.86 18.60 33.25
C HIS A 530 17.18 19.36 33.48
N SER A 531 17.68 19.34 34.72
CA SER A 531 18.88 20.09 35.13
C SER A 531 20.12 19.76 34.28
N GLY A 532 20.35 18.47 33.98
CA GLY A 532 21.48 18.03 33.16
C GLY A 532 21.43 18.52 31.71
N ALA A 533 20.24 18.68 31.12
CA ALA A 533 20.12 19.26 29.78
C ALA A 533 20.60 20.72 29.74
N GLY A 534 20.49 21.43 30.86
CA GLY A 534 20.99 22.79 31.03
C GLY A 534 22.47 22.91 31.42
N GLY A 535 23.20 21.78 31.45
CA GLY A 535 24.60 21.73 31.84
C GLY A 535 24.84 21.73 33.36
N GLU A 536 23.79 21.58 34.18
CA GLU A 536 23.94 21.32 35.62
C GLU A 536 24.18 19.82 35.90
N LYS A 537 24.31 19.43 37.16
CA LYS A 537 24.59 18.03 37.52
C LYS A 537 23.42 17.13 37.11
N ALA A 538 23.68 16.01 36.43
CA ALA A 538 22.66 15.01 36.10
C ALA A 538 21.95 14.42 37.34
N ALA A 539 22.62 14.39 38.51
CA ALA A 539 22.00 14.02 39.77
C ALA A 539 20.84 14.95 40.18
N TRP A 540 20.79 16.17 39.65
CA TRP A 540 19.70 17.13 39.85
C TRP A 540 18.58 17.01 38.81
N ASN A 541 18.63 16.01 37.93
CA ASN A 541 17.50 15.69 37.06
C ASN A 541 16.28 15.33 37.90
N THR A 542 15.11 15.80 37.47
CA THR A 542 13.84 15.53 38.14
C THR A 542 13.59 14.04 38.14
N ARG A 543 13.55 13.44 39.34
CA ARG A 543 13.48 11.99 39.51
C ARG A 543 12.06 11.47 39.36
N ASP A 544 11.13 12.02 40.14
CA ASP A 544 9.74 11.57 40.16
C ASP A 544 8.84 12.77 39.85
N PHE A 545 8.00 12.65 38.82
CA PHE A 545 7.05 13.69 38.43
C PHE A 545 5.87 13.12 37.63
N ASP A 546 4.76 13.84 37.65
CA ASP A 546 3.62 13.58 36.78
C ASP A 546 3.48 14.72 35.76
N LEU A 547 3.19 14.34 34.51
CA LEU A 547 2.78 15.27 33.47
C LEU A 547 1.27 15.25 33.33
N GLN A 548 0.68 16.44 33.34
CA GLN A 548 -0.77 16.59 33.44
C GLN A 548 -1.28 17.65 32.48
N THR A 549 -2.49 17.43 31.98
CA THR A 549 -3.20 18.35 31.08
C THR A 549 -4.54 18.76 31.67
N SER A 550 -5.04 19.93 31.27
CA SER A 550 -6.35 20.43 31.69
C SER A 550 -6.94 21.39 30.66
N VAL A 551 -8.25 21.39 30.51
CA VAL A 551 -8.99 22.40 29.71
C VAL A 551 -9.38 23.64 30.53
N ASN A 552 -9.49 23.51 31.85
CA ASN A 552 -10.05 24.53 32.74
C ASN A 552 -9.09 25.03 33.83
N GLY A 553 -7.91 24.41 33.95
CA GLY A 553 -6.85 24.78 34.90
C GLY A 553 -7.10 24.30 36.34
N THR A 554 -8.20 23.61 36.61
CA THR A 554 -8.60 23.13 37.95
C THR A 554 -8.69 21.60 38.03
N THR A 555 -9.28 20.97 37.02
CA THR A 555 -9.36 19.50 36.89
C THR A 555 -8.24 19.01 36.00
N TRP A 556 -7.42 18.08 36.50
CA TRP A 556 -6.20 17.63 35.83
C TRP A 556 -6.27 16.15 35.49
N THR A 557 -5.87 15.81 34.27
CA THR A 557 -5.68 14.43 33.82
C THR A 557 -4.19 14.15 33.73
N THR A 558 -3.72 13.07 34.35
CA THR A 558 -2.33 12.63 34.22
C THR A 558 -2.14 11.90 32.90
N VAL A 559 -1.21 12.39 32.08
CA VAL A 559 -0.85 11.80 30.78
C VAL A 559 0.47 11.00 30.83
N ALA A 560 1.30 11.23 31.86
CA ALA A 560 2.47 10.40 32.16
C ALA A 560 2.80 10.45 33.66
N SER A 561 3.21 9.31 34.22
CA SER A 561 3.77 9.21 35.58
C SER A 561 5.18 8.64 35.50
N VAL A 562 6.16 9.49 35.79
CA VAL A 562 7.58 9.17 35.67
C VAL A 562 8.17 8.98 37.06
N ARG A 563 8.86 7.86 37.28
CA ARG A 563 9.53 7.55 38.55
C ARG A 563 10.95 7.08 38.30
N GLY A 564 11.89 7.50 39.14
CA GLY A 564 13.30 7.12 39.06
C GLY A 564 14.04 7.65 37.83
N ASN A 565 13.61 8.76 37.24
CA ASN A 565 14.26 9.32 36.06
C ASN A 565 15.68 9.79 36.36
N THR A 566 16.62 9.39 35.50
CA THR A 566 18.02 9.86 35.50
C THR A 566 18.38 10.61 34.22
N SER A 567 17.51 10.65 33.22
CA SER A 567 17.77 11.25 31.91
C SER A 567 17.69 12.79 31.96
N ASP A 568 18.55 13.43 31.17
CA ASP A 568 18.60 14.89 31.01
C ASP A 568 17.37 15.44 30.26
N VAL A 569 16.78 14.63 29.38
CA VAL A 569 15.56 14.94 28.63
C VAL A 569 14.63 13.74 28.67
N THR A 570 13.34 13.99 28.89
CA THR A 570 12.30 12.95 28.76
C THR A 570 11.22 13.39 27.77
N THR A 571 10.77 12.46 26.93
CA THR A 571 9.74 12.68 25.90
C THR A 571 8.60 11.71 26.13
N HIS A 572 7.37 12.23 26.17
CA HIS A 572 6.17 11.46 26.48
C HIS A 572 5.11 11.72 25.40
N THR A 573 4.83 10.71 24.58
CA THR A 573 3.77 10.74 23.56
C THR A 573 2.54 9.99 24.07
N PHE A 574 1.35 10.55 23.83
CA PHE A 574 0.06 10.01 24.24
C PHE A 574 -1.00 10.36 23.18
N THR A 575 -2.15 9.69 23.23
CA THR A 575 -3.28 10.02 22.33
C THR A 575 -3.64 11.50 22.47
N PRO A 576 -3.69 12.29 21.38
CA PRO A 576 -3.92 13.73 21.47
C PRO A 576 -5.20 14.10 22.23
N VAL A 577 -5.06 14.94 23.27
CA VAL A 577 -6.17 15.44 24.09
C VAL A 577 -6.34 16.93 23.91
N ASP A 578 -7.56 17.41 24.13
CA ASP A 578 -7.81 18.86 24.21
C ASP A 578 -7.25 19.39 25.54
N ALA A 579 -6.34 20.36 25.44
CA ALA A 579 -5.71 20.99 26.59
C ALA A 579 -5.55 22.48 26.37
N ARG A 580 -5.78 23.26 27.42
CA ARG A 580 -5.36 24.66 27.53
C ARG A 580 -4.20 24.82 28.51
N TYR A 581 -4.11 23.95 29.51
CA TYR A 581 -3.08 24.00 30.53
C TYR A 581 -2.24 22.73 30.54
N LEU A 582 -0.93 22.91 30.68
CA LEU A 582 0.04 21.84 30.89
C LEU A 582 0.63 21.99 32.30
N ARG A 583 0.94 20.88 32.98
CA ARG A 583 1.59 20.89 34.29
C ARG A 583 2.64 19.80 34.45
N VAL A 584 3.82 20.19 34.95
CA VAL A 584 4.75 19.26 35.61
C VAL A 584 4.49 19.33 37.10
N ASN A 585 4.07 18.23 37.70
CA ASN A 585 3.92 18.09 39.15
C ASN A 585 5.10 17.25 39.68
N VAL A 586 6.05 17.92 40.34
CA VAL A 586 7.28 17.29 40.82
C VAL A 586 7.05 16.67 42.20
N ILE A 587 7.35 15.37 42.31
CA ILE A 587 7.22 14.58 43.54
C ILE A 587 8.58 14.48 44.23
N THR A 588 9.61 14.05 43.48
CA THR A 588 10.99 13.95 43.96
C THR A 588 11.89 14.75 43.02
N PRO A 589 12.48 15.87 43.49
CA PRO A 589 13.10 16.86 42.61
C PRO A 589 14.46 16.43 42.04
N THR A 590 15.18 15.52 42.70
CA THR A 590 16.55 15.13 42.34
C THR A 590 16.80 13.65 42.68
N ASN A 591 17.93 13.12 42.23
CA ASN A 591 18.44 11.80 42.57
C ASN A 591 19.45 11.82 43.74
N ASP A 592 19.69 12.97 44.35
CA ASP A 592 20.56 13.16 45.52
C ASP A 592 19.79 13.86 46.67
N SER A 593 20.51 14.51 47.58
CA SER A 593 19.91 15.22 48.73
C SER A 593 19.47 16.66 48.41
N ASP A 594 19.73 17.18 47.21
CA ASP A 594 19.31 18.53 46.83
C ASP A 594 17.77 18.59 46.72
N ARG A 595 17.18 19.66 47.24
CA ARG A 595 15.71 19.78 47.38
C ARG A 595 15.05 20.67 46.34
N ALA A 596 15.80 21.23 45.40
CA ALA A 596 15.27 22.16 44.41
C ALA A 596 14.78 21.41 43.16
N ALA A 597 13.52 21.63 42.78
CA ALA A 597 13.07 21.26 41.44
C ALA A 597 13.67 22.23 40.43
N ARG A 598 14.15 21.72 39.30
CA ARG A 598 14.74 22.50 38.22
C ARG A 598 14.21 21.98 36.89
N ILE A 599 13.55 22.84 36.11
CA ILE A 599 13.10 22.53 34.75
C ILE A 599 13.64 23.61 33.84
N PHE A 600 14.41 23.21 32.85
CA PHE A 600 14.98 24.12 31.86
C PHE A 600 14.00 24.41 30.73
N GLU A 601 13.20 23.44 30.32
CA GLU A 601 12.14 23.65 29.34
C GLU A 601 11.03 22.60 29.52
N LEU A 602 9.78 23.05 29.39
CA LEU A 602 8.60 22.22 29.16
C LEU A 602 8.06 22.56 27.78
N GLU A 603 8.15 21.60 26.86
CA GLU A 603 7.69 21.74 25.49
C GLU A 603 6.39 20.94 25.30
N GLY A 604 5.43 21.49 24.56
CA GLY A 604 4.20 20.79 24.21
C GLY A 604 3.97 20.76 22.71
N TYR A 605 3.56 19.62 22.16
CA TYR A 605 3.38 19.41 20.73
C TYR A 605 2.04 18.72 20.45
N ALA A 606 1.48 18.97 19.26
CA ALA A 606 0.23 18.34 18.83
C ALA A 606 0.37 16.81 18.64
N SER A 607 1.57 16.35 18.22
CA SER A 607 1.93 14.95 17.98
C SER A 607 3.38 14.65 18.34
#